data_AF-A0A937KPK5-F1
#
_entry.id   AF-A0A937KPK5-F1
#
_cell.length_a   1.000
_cell.length_b   1.000
_cell.length_c   1.000
_cell.angle_alpha   90.00
_cell.angle_beta   90.00
_cell.angle_gamma   90.00
#
_symmetry.space_group_name_H-M   'P 1'
#
loop_
_entity.id
_entity.type
_entity.pdbx_description
1 polymer ?
#
loop_
_entity_poly.entity_id
_entity_poly.type
_entity_poly.pdbx_seq_one_letter_code
_entity_poly.pdbx_strand_id
1 'polypeptide(L)' 'MKKVKYAKSLIITSILVSLGAIAWGLYELSNNEFLIGLGFIFGGLAMSWNDWKNLFKKKNLKN' A
#
# COMPACT_ATOMS: atom_id res chain seq x y z
N MET A 1 10.82 24.20 0.34
CA MET A 1 10.68 23.22 1.46
C MET A 1 9.27 22.62 1.64
N LYS A 2 8.16 23.36 1.49
CA LYS A 2 6.79 22.84 1.71
C LYS A 2 6.43 21.60 0.86
N LYS A 3 6.81 21.58 -0.43
CA LYS A 3 6.56 20.44 -1.34
C LYS A 3 7.18 19.10 -0.86
N VAL A 4 8.35 19.15 -0.23
CA VAL A 4 9.06 17.93 0.23
C VAL A 4 8.38 17.34 1.48
N LYS A 5 7.85 18.19 2.37
CA LYS A 5 7.03 17.75 3.51
C LYS A 5 5.72 17.12 3.04
N TYR A 6 5.07 17.70 2.05
CA TYR A 6 3.80 17.19 1.51
C TYR A 6 3.99 15.82 0.83
N ALA A 7 5.04 15.66 0.02
CA ALA A 7 5.35 14.36 -0.59
C ALA A 7 5.63 13.26 0.45
N LYS A 8 6.38 13.58 1.52
CA LYS A 8 6.60 12.63 2.62
C LYS A 8 5.30 12.27 3.35
N SER A 9 4.43 13.25 3.62
CA SER A 9 3.12 13.01 4.22
C SER A 9 2.26 12.09 3.35
N LEU A 10 2.24 12.34 2.03
CA LEU A 10 1.46 11.57 1.08
C LEU A 10 1.88 10.11 1.05
N ILE A 11 3.19 9.83 1.10
CA ILE A 11 3.74 8.47 1.17
C ILE A 11 3.33 7.77 2.47
N ILE A 12 3.37 8.47 3.61
CA ILE A 12 2.93 7.88 4.89
C ILE A 12 1.43 7.57 4.85
N THR A 13 0.62 8.48 4.32
CA THR A 13 -0.82 8.27 4.15
C THR A 13 -1.13 7.12 3.19
N SER A 14 -0.41 6.99 2.07
CA SER A 14 -0.61 5.87 1.13
C SER A 14 -0.31 4.51 1.77
N ILE A 15 0.74 4.44 2.60
CA ILE A 15 1.09 3.22 3.35
C ILE A 15 0.02 2.88 4.38
N LEU A 16 -0.46 3.86 5.15
CA LEU A 16 -1.52 3.64 6.14
C LEU A 16 -2.83 3.18 5.50
N VAL A 17 -3.23 3.80 4.39
CA VAL A 17 -4.44 3.41 3.64
C VAL A 17 -4.29 2.01 3.07
N SER A 18 -3.12 1.65 2.54
CA SER A 18 -2.84 0.32 2.02
C SER A 18 -2.89 -0.76 3.10
N LEU A 19 -2.29 -0.50 4.27
CA LEU A 19 -2.37 -1.42 5.42
C LEU A 19 -3.82 -1.59 5.92
N GLY A 20 -4.59 -0.50 5.98
CA GLY A 20 -6.00 -0.53 6.32
C GLY A 20 -6.83 -1.35 5.33
N ALA A 21 -6.61 -1.17 4.03
CA ALA A 21 -7.27 -1.93 2.97
C ALA A 21 -6.96 -3.43 3.05
N ILE A 22 -5.70 -3.81 3.31
CA ILE A 22 -5.32 -5.22 3.46
C ILE A 22 -5.96 -5.83 4.71
N ALA A 23 -5.94 -5.12 5.84
CA ALA A 23 -6.56 -5.58 7.08
C ALA A 23 -8.08 -5.76 6.94
N TRP A 24 -8.74 -4.81 6.27
CA TRP A 24 -10.16 -4.87 5.95
C TRP A 24 -10.49 -6.02 5.01
N GLY A 25 -9.69 -6.21 3.96
CA GLY A 25 -9.88 -7.32 3.03
C GLY A 25 -9.70 -8.71 3.68
N LEU A 26 -8.79 -8.84 4.65
CA LEU A 26 -8.65 -10.06 5.46
C LEU A 26 -9.86 -10.30 6.39
N TYR A 27 -10.47 -9.22 6.90
CA TYR A 27 -11.69 -9.30 7.68
C TYR A 27 -12.89 -9.76 6.83
N GLU A 28 -13.09 -9.20 5.63
CA GLU A 28 -14.14 -9.68 4.70
C GLU A 28 -13.94 -11.13 4.27
N LEU A 29 -12.69 -11.57 4.09
CA LEU A 29 -12.37 -12.97 3.78
C LEU A 29 -12.89 -13.93 4.87
N SER A 30 -12.86 -13.47 6.13
CA SER A 30 -13.37 -14.22 7.29
C SER A 30 -14.90 -14.22 7.37
N ASN A 31 -15.57 -13.25 6.73
CA ASN A 31 -17.03 -13.13 6.65
C ASN A 31 -17.63 -13.76 5.38
N ASN A 32 -16.88 -14.62 4.70
CA ASN A 32 -17.27 -15.29 3.45
C ASN A 32 -17.39 -14.36 2.21
N GLU A 33 -17.00 -13.09 2.31
CA GLU A 33 -17.01 -12.12 1.20
C GLU A 33 -15.66 -12.13 0.45
N PHE A 34 -15.32 -13.30 -0.09
CA PHE A 34 -14.01 -13.55 -0.72
C PHE A 34 -13.65 -12.59 -1.86
N LEU A 35 -14.61 -12.24 -2.72
CA LEU A 35 -14.36 -11.35 -3.87
C LEU A 35 -14.03 -9.92 -3.43
N ILE A 36 -14.73 -9.42 -2.41
CA ILE A 36 -14.52 -8.08 -1.86
C ILE A 36 -13.19 -8.06 -1.10
N GLY A 37 -12.94 -9.07 -0.27
CA GLY A 37 -11.69 -9.20 0.46
C GLY A 37 -10.47 -9.27 -0.44
N LEU A 38 -10.52 -10.10 -1.49
CA LEU A 38 -9.46 -10.16 -2.51
C LEU A 38 -9.33 -8.83 -3.26
N GLY A 39 -10.43 -8.18 -3.62
CA GLY A 39 -10.41 -6.87 -4.28
C GLY A 39 -9.69 -5.80 -3.45
N PHE A 40 -9.93 -5.75 -2.14
CA PHE A 40 -9.25 -4.83 -1.23
C PHE A 40 -7.77 -5.16 -1.04
N ILE A 41 -7.41 -6.44 -0.93
CA ILE A 41 -6.00 -6.88 -0.84
C ILE A 41 -5.24 -6.55 -2.12
N PHE A 42 -5.78 -6.90 -3.29
CA PHE A 42 -5.18 -6.58 -4.59
C PHE A 42 -5.13 -5.06 -4.82
N GLY A 43 -6.18 -4.33 -4.45
CA GLY A 43 -6.23 -2.87 -4.55
C GLY A 43 -5.17 -2.18 -3.69
N GLY A 44 -4.98 -2.63 -2.44
CA GLY A 44 -3.94 -2.12 -1.55
C GLY A 44 -2.53 -2.38 -2.08
N LEU A 45 -2.28 -3.60 -2.58
CA LEU A 45 -1.00 -3.97 -3.19
C LEU A 45 -0.73 -3.19 -4.49
N ALA A 46 -1.72 -3.03 -5.36
CA ALA A 46 -1.59 -2.30 -6.63
C ALA A 46 -1.33 -0.81 -6.40
N MET A 47 -2.04 -0.17 -5.47
CA MET A 47 -1.82 1.24 -5.12
C MET A 47 -0.41 1.49 -4.58
N SER A 48 0.11 0.57 -3.77
CA SER A 48 1.47 0.70 -3.20
C SER A 48 2.57 0.14 -4.10
N TRP A 49 2.24 -0.44 -5.25
CA TRP A 49 3.19 -1.12 -6.12
C TRP A 49 4.31 -0.19 -6.62
N ASN A 50 3.96 1.04 -6.99
CA ASN A 50 4.93 2.02 -7.49
C ASN A 50 5.89 2.49 -6.38
N ASP A 51 5.38 2.64 -5.16
CA ASP A 51 6.16 3.02 -3.98
C ASP A 51 7.09 1.87 -3.55
N TRP A 52 6.60 0.63 -3.54
CA TRP A 52 7.40 -0.57 -3.29
C TRP A 52 8.48 -0.78 -4.34
N LYS A 53 8.15 -0.65 -5.63
CA LYS A 53 9.13 -0.78 -6.72
C LYS A 53 10.26 0.25 -6.59
N ASN A 54 9.95 1.49 -6.23
CA ASN A 54 10.96 2.52 -5.96
C ASN A 54 11.80 2.21 -4.72
N LEU A 55 11.19 1.65 -3.66
CA LEU A 55 11.91 1.23 -2.44
C LEU A 55 12.87 0.06 -2.70
N PHE A 56 12.43 -0.98 -3.42
CA PHE A 56 13.25 -2.15 -3.76
C PHE A 56 14.34 -1.84 -4.80
N LYS A 57 14.05 -1.01 -5.81
CA LYS A 57 15.02 -0.62 -6.83
C LYS A 57 16.18 0.20 -6.23
N LYS A 58 15.90 1.01 -5.19
CA LYS A 58 16.93 1.75 -4.44
C LYS A 58 17.85 0.84 -3.62
N LYS A 59 17.40 -0.37 -3.28
CA LYS A 59 18.18 -1.37 -2.53
C LYS A 59 19.22 -2.08 -3.40
N ASN A 60 19.01 -2.14 -4.72
CA ASN A 60 19.95 -2.73 -5.71
C ASN A 60 21.06 -1.78 -6.21
N LEU A 61 21.09 -0.51 -5.76
CA LEU A 61 22.12 0.47 -6.14
C LEU A 61 23.15 0.73 -5.02
N LYS A 62 23.14 -0.10 -3.96
CA LYS A 62 24.03 0.01 -2.80
C LYS A 62 24.89 -1.23 -2.54
N ASN A 63 24.98 -2.15 -3.50
CA ASN A 63 25.97 -3.23 -3.48
C ASN A 63 27.04 -2.95 -4.52
#